data_AF-A0A357XVZ6-F1
#
_entry.id   AF-A0A357XVZ6-F1
#
_cell.length_a   1.000
_cell.length_b   1.000
_cell.length_c   1.000
_cell.angle_alpha   90.00
_cell.angle_beta   90.00
_cell.angle_gamma   90.00
#
_symmetry.space_group_name_H-M   'P 1'
#
loop_
_entity.id
_entity.type
_entity.pdbx_description
1 polymer ?
#
loop_
_entity_poly.entity_id
_entity_poly.type
_entity_poly.pdbx_seq_one_letter_code
_entity_poly.pdbx_strand_id
1 'polypeptide(L)' 'PAIEAMSRYRGKGASLAEIFDAAAGAAKTGADSTKDLIAKHGRAKNLGDRSRGHLDAGATSTALIYAAYASVMEQ' A
#
# COMPACT_ATOMS: atom_id res chain seq x y z
N PRO A 1 -0.73 3.54 5.66
CA PRO A 1 0.04 2.35 6.08
C PRO A 1 1.54 2.41 5.69
N ALA A 2 1.89 2.63 4.43
CA ALA A 2 3.30 2.65 3.98
C ALA A 2 4.17 3.69 4.71
N ILE A 3 3.75 4.96 4.75
CA ILE A 3 4.45 6.03 5.47
C ILE A 3 4.58 5.73 6.96
N GLU A 4 3.53 5.14 7.56
CA GLU A 4 3.57 4.74 8.97
C GLU A 4 4.63 3.67 9.21
N ALA A 5 4.72 2.65 8.34
CA ALA A 5 5.76 1.64 8.40
C ALA A 5 7.15 2.25 8.31
N MET A 6 7.38 3.17 7.36
CA MET A 6 8.64 3.91 7.25
C MET A 6 8.95 4.72 8.52
N SER A 7 7.93 5.37 9.12
CA SER A 7 8.11 6.22 10.30
C SER A 7 8.66 5.45 11.51
N ARG A 8 8.41 4.13 11.60
CA ARG A 8 8.91 3.27 12.67
C ARG A 8 10.43 3.13 12.68
N TYR A 9 11.12 3.51 11.60
CA TYR A 9 12.57 3.46 11.46
C TYR A 9 13.28 4.80 11.75
N ARG A 10 12.54 5.87 12.03
CA ARG A 10 13.14 7.18 12.38
C ARG A 10 14.10 7.03 13.57
N GLY A 11 15.35 7.48 13.37
CA GLY A 11 16.38 7.46 14.40
C GLY A 11 16.96 6.06 14.72
N LYS A 12 16.61 5.02 13.94
CA LYS A 12 17.06 3.64 14.20
C LYS A 12 18.24 3.17 13.34
N GLY A 13 18.79 4.05 12.49
CA GLY A 13 19.93 3.72 11.63
C GLY A 13 19.66 2.65 10.56
N ALA A 14 18.39 2.38 10.25
CA ALA A 14 18.02 1.40 9.23
C ALA A 14 18.39 1.88 7.82
N SER A 15 18.73 0.92 6.97
CA SER A 15 19.02 1.13 5.57
C SER A 15 17.76 1.54 4.78
N LEU A 16 17.97 2.14 3.61
CA LEU A 16 16.86 2.45 2.71
C LEU A 16 16.14 1.18 2.24
N ALA A 17 16.88 0.08 2.02
CA ALA A 17 16.31 -1.21 1.67
C ALA A 17 15.30 -1.70 2.72
N GLU A 18 15.68 -1.73 4.00
CA GLU A 18 14.78 -2.12 5.10
C GLU A 18 13.54 -1.22 5.20
N ILE A 19 13.72 0.09 5.00
CA ILE A 19 12.63 1.07 5.08
C ILE A 19 11.64 0.87 3.92
N PHE A 20 12.12 0.67 2.70
CA PHE A 20 11.26 0.47 1.53
C PHE A 20 10.62 -0.91 1.49
N ASP A 21 11.28 -1.95 1.98
CA ASP A 21 10.68 -3.29 2.12
C ASP A 21 9.50 -3.26 3.10
N ALA A 22 9.70 -2.66 4.29
CA ALA A 22 8.61 -2.48 5.26
C ALA A 22 7.45 -1.65 4.68
N ALA A 23 7.76 -0.62 3.90
CA ALA A 23 6.76 0.20 3.24
C ALA A 23 5.98 -0.58 2.16
N ALA A 24 6.67 -1.39 1.36
CA ALA A 24 6.07 -2.24 0.33
C ALA A 24 5.12 -3.27 0.95
N GLY A 25 5.55 -3.96 2.02
CA GLY A 25 4.69 -4.89 2.75
C GLY A 25 3.45 -4.22 3.34
N ALA A 26 3.61 -3.04 3.93
CA ALA A 26 2.49 -2.27 4.48
C ALA A 26 1.56 -1.70 3.39
N ALA A 27 2.10 -1.28 2.25
CA ALA A 27 1.31 -0.81 1.11
C ALA A 27 0.49 -1.96 0.51
N LYS A 28 1.09 -3.14 0.31
CA LYS A 28 0.41 -4.35 -0.16
C LYS A 28 -0.73 -4.74 0.78
N THR A 29 -0.45 -4.81 2.08
CA THR A 29 -1.48 -5.13 3.09
C THR A 29 -2.62 -4.10 3.07
N GLY A 30 -2.29 -2.81 2.91
CA GLY A 30 -3.27 -1.75 2.78
C GLY A 30 -4.10 -1.82 1.50
N ALA A 31 -3.53 -2.27 0.38
CA ALA A 31 -4.26 -2.52 -0.85
C ALA A 31 -5.18 -3.75 -0.72
N ASP A 32 -4.67 -4.85 -0.16
CA ASP A 32 -5.42 -6.10 0.03
C ASP A 32 -6.65 -5.88 0.92
N SER A 33 -6.54 -5.05 1.96
CA SER A 33 -7.67 -4.75 2.87
C SER A 33 -8.79 -3.95 2.21
N THR A 34 -8.54 -3.30 1.06
CA THR A 34 -9.60 -2.58 0.34
C THR A 34 -10.69 -3.50 -0.19
N LYS A 35 -10.38 -4.80 -0.34
CA LYS A 35 -11.34 -5.82 -0.80
C LYS A 35 -12.59 -5.90 0.07
N ASP A 36 -12.47 -5.62 1.37
CA ASP A 36 -13.58 -5.74 2.33
C ASP A 36 -14.38 -4.43 2.47
N LEU A 37 -13.94 -3.35 1.81
CA LEU A 37 -14.54 -2.02 1.92
C LEU A 37 -15.66 -1.82 0.89
N ILE A 38 -16.67 -1.04 1.27
CA ILE A 38 -17.57 -0.39 0.31
C ILE A 38 -16.93 0.93 -0.11
N ALA A 39 -16.76 1.12 -1.42
CA ALA A 39 -16.21 2.35 -1.97
C ALA A 39 -17.12 3.55 -1.66
N LYS A 40 -16.57 4.56 -0.98
CA LYS A 40 -17.24 5.85 -0.72
C LYS A 40 -16.78 6.97 -1.66
N HIS A 41 -15.67 6.74 -2.37
CA HIS A 41 -15.02 7.74 -3.22
C HIS A 41 -14.71 7.19 -4.61
N GLY A 42 -14.35 8.07 -5.55
CA GLY A 42 -13.98 7.69 -6.92
C GLY A 42 -15.14 7.18 -7.77
N ARG A 43 -14.83 6.45 -8.85
CA ARG A 43 -15.82 5.87 -9.76
C ARG A 43 -16.51 4.63 -9.17
N ALA A 44 -15.80 3.86 -8.37
CA ALA A 44 -16.31 2.63 -7.74
C ALA A 44 -17.46 2.89 -6.74
N LYS A 45 -17.58 4.11 -6.19
CA LYS A 45 -18.70 4.49 -5.32
C LYS A 45 -20.07 4.28 -5.98
N ASN A 46 -20.15 4.41 -7.31
CA ASN A 46 -21.39 4.26 -8.07
C ASN A 46 -21.90 2.81 -8.06
N LEU A 47 -21.07 1.85 -7.64
CA LEU A 47 -21.43 0.44 -7.53
C LEU A 47 -22.02 0.07 -6.16
N GLY A 48 -21.93 0.96 -5.15
CA GLY A 48 -22.44 0.69 -3.80
C GLY A 48 -21.87 -0.60 -3.22
N ASP A 49 -22.72 -1.46 -2.65
CA ASP A 49 -22.32 -2.75 -2.07
C ASP A 49 -21.58 -3.68 -3.04
N ARG A 50 -21.78 -3.53 -4.35
CA ARG A 50 -21.10 -4.32 -5.39
C ARG A 50 -19.62 -3.97 -5.53
N SER A 51 -19.15 -2.89 -4.90
CA SER A 51 -17.72 -2.57 -4.86
C SER A 51 -16.95 -3.49 -3.90
N ARG A 52 -17.61 -4.04 -2.88
CA ARG A 52 -16.99 -5.01 -1.96
C ARG A 52 -16.62 -6.28 -2.72
N GLY A 53 -15.47 -6.86 -2.37
CA GLY A 53 -14.88 -8.03 -3.01
C GLY A 53 -13.85 -7.69 -4.09
N HIS A 54 -13.70 -6.41 -4.45
CA HIS A 54 -12.75 -5.94 -5.44
C HIS A 54 -11.67 -5.05 -4.81
N LEU A 55 -10.42 -5.23 -5.24
CA LEU A 55 -9.32 -4.34 -4.84
C LEU A 55 -9.51 -2.96 -5.44
N ASP A 56 -9.22 -1.92 -4.66
CA ASP A 56 -9.12 -0.57 -5.18
C ASP A 56 -7.90 -0.45 -6.10
N ALA A 57 -8.13 0.02 -7.33
CA ALA A 57 -7.08 0.15 -8.33
C ALA A 57 -6.03 1.20 -7.95
N GLY A 58 -6.44 2.26 -7.24
CA GLY A 58 -5.53 3.30 -6.75
C GLY A 58 -4.58 2.75 -5.69
N ALA A 59 -5.12 2.10 -4.66
CA ALA A 59 -4.34 1.47 -3.61
C ALA A 59 -3.41 0.38 -4.16
N THR A 60 -3.88 -0.43 -5.10
CA THR A 60 -3.07 -1.46 -5.78
C THR A 60 -1.92 -0.84 -6.55
N SER A 61 -2.17 0.23 -7.32
CA SER A 61 -1.12 0.97 -8.05
C SER A 61 -0.07 1.54 -7.10
N THR A 62 -0.49 2.12 -5.98
CA THR A 62 0.44 2.61 -4.95
C THR A 62 1.28 1.50 -4.34
N ALA A 63 0.69 0.33 -4.07
CA ALA A 63 1.44 -0.83 -3.58
C ALA A 63 2.51 -1.29 -4.58
N LEU A 64 2.19 -1.31 -5.88
CA LEU A 64 3.15 -1.63 -6.95
C LEU A 64 4.31 -0.61 -7.02
N ILE A 65 4.02 0.68 -6.84
CA ILE A 65 5.07 1.72 -6.81
C ILE A 65 6.04 1.48 -5.65
N TYR A 66 5.53 1.18 -4.44
CA TYR A 66 6.40 0.86 -3.30
C TYR A 66 7.19 -0.44 -3.51
N ALA A 67 6.58 -1.45 -4.11
CA ALA A 67 7.28 -2.70 -4.45
C ALA A 67 8.42 -2.46 -5.45
N ALA A 68 8.21 -1.60 -6.44
CA ALA A 68 9.25 -1.21 -7.40
C ALA A 68 10.37 -0.41 -6.74
N TYR A 69 10.07 0.45 -5.76
CA TYR A 69 11.12 1.12 -4.99
C TYR A 69 11.92 0.12 -4.14
N ALA A 70 11.25 -0.81 -3.45
CA ALA A 70 11.95 -1.84 -2.68
C ALA A 70 12.91 -2.65 -3.56
N SER A 71 12.47 -3.10 -4.75
CA SER A 71 13.30 -3.93 -5.63
C SER A 71 14.54 -3.23 -6.20
N VAL A 72 14.54 -1.90 -6.30
CA VAL A 72 15.72 -1.13 -6.74
C VAL A 72 16.66 -0.84 -5.57
N MET A 73 16.16 -0.81 -4.33
CA MET A 73 16.97 -0.55 -3.13
C MET A 73 17.73 -1.79 -2.63
N GLU A 74 17.34 -2.99 -3.06
CA GLU A 74 18.03 -4.26 -2.78
C GLU A 74 19.31 -4.47 -3.62
N GLN A 75 19.57 -3.61 -4.60
CA GLN A 75 20.75 -3.65 -5.49
C GLN A 75 21.91 -2.83 -4.94
#